data_AF-A0A453ACB0-F1
#
_entry.id   AF-A0A453ACB0-F1
#
_cell.length_a   1.000
_cell.length_b   1.000
_cell.length_c   1.000
_cell.angle_alpha   90.00
_cell.angle_beta   90.00
_cell.angle_gamma   90.00
#
_symmetry.space_group_name_H-M   'P 1'
#
loop_
_entity.id
_entity.type
_entity.pdbx_description
1 polymer ?
#
loop_
_entity_poly.entity_id
_entity_poly.type
_entity_poly.pdbx_seq_one_letter_code
_entity_poly.pdbx_strand_id
1 'polypeptide(L)'
;RLWTREEKEIAIVSHSGFLYHTLNMYGKECHPTIAEELGKHFANCELRSMVLVDRSNLGSDASKYNFAGKIPTGLDMPSDVADEKEAEEASKN
;
A
#
# COMPACT_ATOMS: atom_id res chain seq x y z
N ARG A 1 0.17 -6.91 -20.94
CA ARG A 1 -0.87 -7.72 -20.25
C ARG A 1 -1.14 -7.06 -18.89
N LEU A 2 -2.39 -6.91 -18.46
CA LEU A 2 -2.72 -6.30 -17.16
C LEU A 2 -2.22 -7.13 -15.96
N TRP A 3 -2.05 -8.44 -16.14
CA TRP A 3 -1.62 -9.40 -15.11
C TRP A 3 -0.11 -9.43 -14.83
N THR A 4 0.70 -8.70 -15.59
CA THR A 4 2.18 -8.72 -15.47
C THR A 4 2.71 -7.38 -14.95
N ARG A 5 1.85 -6.62 -14.30
CA ARG A 5 1.99 -5.20 -14.02
C ARG A 5 2.13 -5.04 -12.49
N GLU A 6 3.11 -4.25 -12.03
CA GLU A 6 3.46 -4.14 -10.60
C GLU A 6 2.57 -3.14 -9.82
N GLU A 7 1.54 -2.56 -10.44
CA GLU A 7 0.66 -1.58 -9.78
C GLU A 7 -0.05 -2.18 -8.56
N LYS A 8 0.17 -1.55 -7.40
CA LYS A 8 -0.42 -1.96 -6.11
C LYS A 8 -1.69 -1.18 -5.76
N GLU A 9 -1.85 0.01 -6.32
CA GLU A 9 -2.98 0.92 -6.06
C GLU A 9 -3.71 1.17 -7.37
N ILE A 10 -4.98 0.74 -7.45
CA ILE A 10 -5.78 0.80 -8.67
C ILE A 10 -7.06 1.58 -8.37
N ALA A 11 -7.29 2.65 -9.13
CA ALA A 11 -8.55 3.37 -9.15
C ALA A 11 -9.35 2.98 -10.40
N ILE A 12 -10.63 2.66 -10.21
CA ILE A 12 -11.54 2.33 -11.31
C ILE A 12 -12.64 3.39 -11.33
N VAL A 13 -12.71 4.15 -12.42
CA VAL A 13 -13.78 5.14 -12.66
C VAL A 13 -14.70 4.58 -13.74
N SER A 14 -15.94 4.28 -13.38
CA SER A 14 -16.93 3.70 -14.27
C SER A 14 -18.35 4.05 -13.81
N HIS A 15 -19.35 3.55 -14.53
CA HIS A 15 -20.76 3.70 -14.18
C HIS A 15 -21.16 2.74 -13.05
N SER A 16 -22.14 3.15 -12.24
CA SER A 16 -22.64 2.38 -11.10
C SER A 16 -23.14 0.99 -11.49
N GLY A 17 -23.80 0.85 -12.64
CA GLY A 17 -24.27 -0.44 -13.16
C GLY A 17 -23.13 -1.40 -13.48
N PHE A 18 -22.05 -0.90 -14.08
CA PHE A 18 -20.86 -1.72 -14.36
C PHE A 18 -20.21 -2.20 -13.05
N LEU A 19 -19.97 -1.28 -12.10
CA LEU A 19 -19.38 -1.62 -10.80
C LEU A 19 -20.25 -2.62 -10.04
N TYR A 20 -21.57 -2.41 -10.00
CA TYR A 20 -22.50 -3.32 -9.33
C TYR A 20 -22.44 -4.74 -9.90
N HIS A 21 -22.53 -4.91 -11.22
CA HIS A 21 -22.52 -6.25 -11.82
C HIS A 21 -21.18 -6.96 -11.64
N THR A 22 -20.06 -6.24 -11.79
CA THR A 22 -18.73 -6.81 -11.59
C THR A 22 -18.49 -7.22 -10.14
N LEU A 23 -18.78 -6.33 -9.19
CA LEU A 23 -18.54 -6.59 -7.77
C LEU A 23 -19.51 -7.64 -7.19
N ASN A 24 -20.76 -7.67 -7.65
CA ASN A 24 -21.73 -8.68 -7.22
C ASN A 24 -21.38 -10.09 -7.74
N MET A 25 -20.73 -10.19 -8.92
CA MET A 25 -20.22 -11.47 -9.40
C MET A 25 -19.06 -11.98 -8.54
N TYR A 26 -18.15 -11.08 -8.15
CA TYR A 26 -17.03 -11.41 -7.26
C TYR A 26 -17.48 -11.70 -5.81
N GLY A 27 -18.47 -10.96 -5.31
CA GLY A 27 -18.96 -11.09 -3.93
C GLY A 27 -19.50 -12.47 -3.57
N LYS A 28 -19.89 -13.29 -4.56
CA LYS A 28 -20.34 -14.69 -4.34
C LYS A 28 -19.30 -15.57 -3.65
N GLU A 29 -18.02 -15.23 -3.78
CA GLU A 29 -16.90 -15.98 -3.18
C GLU A 29 -16.45 -15.38 -1.84
N CYS A 30 -17.07 -14.27 -1.41
CA CYS A 30 -16.70 -13.53 -0.21
C CYS A 30 -17.58 -13.91 1.00
N HIS A 31 -17.16 -13.48 2.19
CA HIS A 31 -18.00 -13.57 3.40
C HIS A 31 -19.34 -12.83 3.18
N PRO A 32 -20.50 -13.31 3.67
CA PRO A 32 -21.81 -12.73 3.41
C PRO A 32 -21.89 -11.21 3.66
N THR A 33 -21.25 -10.73 4.73
CA THR A 33 -21.18 -9.29 5.04
C THR A 33 -20.48 -8.49 3.94
N ILE A 34 -19.41 -9.03 3.35
CA ILE A 34 -18.69 -8.36 2.25
C ILE A 34 -19.53 -8.42 0.98
N ALA A 35 -20.16 -9.56 0.70
CA ALA A 35 -21.03 -9.72 -0.45
C ALA A 35 -22.19 -8.71 -0.43
N GLU A 36 -22.78 -8.47 0.74
CA GLU A 36 -23.83 -7.46 0.93
C GLU A 36 -23.33 -6.05 0.60
N GLU A 37 -22.14 -5.65 1.08
CA GLU A 37 -21.57 -4.33 0.78
C GLU A 37 -21.19 -4.16 -0.71
N LEU A 38 -20.65 -5.20 -1.33
CA LEU A 38 -20.31 -5.21 -2.76
C LEU A 38 -21.55 -5.16 -3.65
N GLY A 39 -22.68 -5.70 -3.16
CA GLY A 39 -23.98 -5.68 -3.81
C GLY A 39 -24.76 -4.38 -3.68
N LYS A 40 -24.20 -3.31 -3.10
CA LYS A 40 -24.88 -2.01 -3.05
C LYS A 40 -24.56 -1.17 -4.29
N HIS A 41 -25.56 -0.55 -4.88
CA HIS A 41 -25.34 0.45 -5.93
C HIS A 41 -24.53 1.63 -5.41
N PHE A 42 -23.73 2.21 -6.30
CA PHE A 42 -22.96 3.41 -6.03
C PHE A 42 -23.78 4.65 -6.37
N ALA A 43 -23.78 5.64 -5.48
CA ALA A 43 -24.23 6.99 -5.77
C ALA A 43 -23.23 7.71 -6.70
N ASN A 44 -23.68 8.81 -7.30
CA ASN A 44 -22.81 9.61 -8.15
C ASN A 44 -21.62 10.15 -7.35
N CYS A 45 -20.42 9.99 -7.92
CA CYS A 45 -19.16 10.37 -7.29
C CYS A 45 -18.86 9.65 -5.96
N GLU A 46 -19.52 8.53 -5.67
CA GLU A 46 -19.20 7.71 -4.50
C GLU A 46 -17.88 6.96 -4.70
N LEU A 47 -17.01 7.03 -3.69
CA LEU A 47 -15.77 6.27 -3.63
C LEU A 47 -15.90 5.14 -2.61
N ARG A 48 -15.61 3.90 -3.02
CA ARG A 48 -15.40 2.78 -2.11
C ARG A 48 -13.99 2.24 -2.26
N SER A 49 -13.29 2.12 -1.14
CA SER A 49 -11.96 1.51 -1.08
C SER A 49 -12.09 0.04 -0.67
N MET A 50 -11.30 -0.81 -1.31
CA MET A 50 -11.26 -2.25 -1.02
C MET A 50 -9.83 -2.75 -1.07
N VAL A 51 -9.52 -3.74 -0.22
CA VAL A 51 -8.20 -4.37 -0.17
C VAL A 51 -8.35 -5.80 -0.66
N LEU A 52 -7.65 -6.12 -1.74
CA LEU A 52 -7.57 -7.48 -2.26
C LEU A 52 -6.35 -8.16 -1.64
N VAL A 53 -6.57 -9.33 -1.03
CA VAL A 53 -5.52 -10.11 -0.40
C VAL A 53 -5.39 -11.43 -1.13
N ASP A 54 -4.23 -11.68 -1.72
CA ASP A 54 -3.90 -13.01 -2.22
C ASP A 54 -3.46 -13.91 -1.07
N ARG A 55 -4.38 -14.76 -0.60
CA ARG A 55 -4.10 -15.74 0.46
C ARG A 55 -3.08 -16.79 0.05
N SER A 56 -2.90 -17.07 -1.25
CA SER A 56 -1.92 -18.05 -1.72
C SER A 56 -0.48 -17.53 -1.61
N ASN A 57 -0.31 -16.21 -1.59
CA ASN A 57 0.96 -15.52 -1.41
C ASN A 57 1.23 -15.12 0.05
N LEU A 58 0.42 -15.60 1.00
CA LEU A 58 0.56 -15.31 2.42
C LEU A 58 1.76 -16.07 3.00
N GLY A 59 2.96 -15.51 2.84
CA GLY A 59 4.23 -16.06 3.31
C GLY A 59 5.38 -16.02 2.30
N SER A 60 5.13 -15.62 1.06
CA SER A 60 6.11 -15.56 -0.04
C SER A 60 6.54 -14.15 -0.44
N ASP A 61 5.98 -13.10 0.18
CA ASP A 61 6.35 -11.73 -0.15
C ASP A 61 7.69 -11.38 0.52
N ALA A 62 8.78 -11.59 -0.21
CA ALA A 62 10.03 -10.91 0.09
C ALA A 62 9.75 -9.41 -0.01
N SER A 63 9.62 -8.76 1.15
CA SER A 63 9.30 -7.33 1.22
C SER A 63 10.28 -6.53 0.35
N LYS A 64 9.82 -6.04 -0.80
CA LYS A 64 10.56 -5.09 -1.65
C LYS A 64 10.49 -3.66 -1.07
N TYR A 65 10.36 -3.53 0.25
CA TYR A 65 10.57 -2.26 0.93
C TYR A 65 12.09 -2.06 1.02
N ASN A 66 12.60 -0.95 0.48
CA ASN A 66 14.01 -0.56 0.61
C ASN A 66 14.41 -0.21 2.06
N PHE A 67 13.51 -0.39 3.03
CA PHE A 67 13.80 -0.22 4.43
C PHE A 67 14.05 -1.58 5.06
N ALA A 68 15.33 -1.94 5.20
CA ALA A 68 15.75 -3.23 5.76
C ALA A 68 15.40 -3.42 7.25
N GLY A 69 14.63 -2.52 7.86
CA GLY A 69 14.32 -2.53 9.30
C GLY A 69 15.55 -2.44 10.20
N LYS A 70 16.73 -2.21 9.62
CA LYS A 70 17.97 -2.00 10.36
C LYS A 70 18.01 -0.54 10.77
N ILE A 71 18.39 -0.29 12.02
CA ILE A 71 18.82 1.04 12.45
C ILE A 71 19.94 1.46 11.47
N PRO A 72 19.84 2.61 10.78
CA PRO A 72 20.92 3.06 9.92
C PRO A 72 22.21 3.11 10.75
N THR A 73 23.30 2.57 10.20
CA THR A 73 24.60 2.63 10.85
C THR A 73 25.06 4.08 10.84
N GLY A 74 24.75 4.78 11.92
CA GLY A 74 25.08 6.17 12.19
C GLY A 74 24.92 6.40 13.69
N LEU A 75 25.77 7.25 14.26
CA LEU A 75 25.59 7.71 15.63
C LEU A 75 24.25 8.43 15.70
N ASP A 76 23.36 7.96 16.57
CA ASP A 76 22.06 8.58 16.81
C ASP A 76 22.29 9.87 17.60
N MET A 77 22.68 10.93 16.87
CA MET A 77 22.92 12.26 17.42
C MET A 77 21.96 13.25 16.76
N PRO A 78 21.38 14.17 17.54
CA PRO A 78 20.61 15.27 16.97
C PRO A 78 21.50 16.08 16.02
N SER A 79 20.91 16.59 14.92
CA SER A 79 21.63 17.32 13.87
C SER A 79 22.52 18.43 14.43
N ASP A 80 22.06 19.08 15.50
CA ASP A 80 22.75 20.19 16.17
C ASP A 80 24.10 19.78 16.83
N VAL A 81 24.36 18.49 17.02
CA VAL A 81 25.60 17.94 17.61
C VAL A 81 26.52 17.36 16.53
N ALA A 82 26.00 17.05 15.34
CA ALA A 82 26.78 16.52 14.23
C ALA A 82 27.71 17.58 13.62
N ASP A 83 27.21 18.82 13.50
CA ASP A 83 27.97 19.94 12.91
C ASP A 83 29.17 20.38 13.77
N GLU A 84 29.10 20.21 15.10
CA GLU A 84 30.19 20.61 16.01
C GLU A 84 31.41 19.68 15.92
N LYS A 85 31.21 18.39 15.62
CA LYS A 85 32.30 17.41 15.54
C LYS A 85 33.12 17.52 14.25
N GLU A 86 32.48 17.84 13.13
CA GLU A 86 33.21 18.07 11.86
C GLU A 86 34.08 19.33 11.92
N ALA A 87 33.63 20.37 12.64
CA ALA A 87 34.39 21.60 12.83
C ALA A 87 35.62 21.43 13.74
N GLU A 88 35.53 20.57 14.77
CA GLU A 88 36.65 20.34 15.69
C GLU A 88 37.74 19.45 15.06
N GLU A 89 37.34 18.47 14.24
CA GLU A 89 38.25 17.55 13.53
C GLU A 89 39.00 18.26 12.38
N ALA A 90 38.39 19.27 11.76
CA ALA A 90 39.04 20.11 10.75
C ALA A 90 40.11 21.06 11.32
N SER A 91 40.09 21.37 12.63
CA SER A 91 41.10 22.25 13.25
C SER A 91 42.37 21.53 13.72
N LYS A 92 42.38 20.18 13.67
CA LYS A 92 43.51 19.35 14.11
C LYS A 92 44.41 18.84 12.98
N ASN A 93 44.20 19.27 11.74
CA ASN A 93 45.08 19.01 10.59
C ASN A 93 45.89 20.24 10.19
#